data_AF-A0A4S3PLS1-F1
#
_entry.id   AF-A0A4S3PLS1-F1
#
_cell.length_a   1.000
_cell.length_b   1.000
_cell.length_c   1.000
_cell.angle_alpha   90.00
_cell.angle_beta   90.00
_cell.angle_gamma   90.00
#
_symmetry.space_group_name_H-M   'P 1'
#
loop_
_entity.id
_entity.type
_entity.pdbx_description
1 polymer ?
#
loop_
_entity_poly.entity_id
_entity_poly.type
_entity_poly.pdbx_seq_one_letter_code
_entity_poly.pdbx_strand_id
1 'polypeptide(L)'
;MYHSNYIYREIGTAWYGRHVVLISCNPLTNQFLQIHKSLHAPTEPPQPNCAETISQFLSIGYKIAAIAPLSHNEVQYVLVK
;
A
#
# COMPACT_ATOMS: atom_id res chain seq x y z
N MET A 1 33.17 -17.40 -15.01
CA MET A 1 31.86 -16.97 -15.53
C MET A 1 30.81 -17.97 -15.08
N TYR A 2 29.99 -17.62 -14.08
CA TYR A 2 28.72 -18.29 -13.80
C TYR A 2 27.78 -17.24 -13.19
N HIS A 3 26.92 -16.64 -14.03
CA HIS A 3 25.81 -15.82 -13.56
C HIS A 3 24.66 -16.77 -13.21
N SER A 4 24.47 -17.02 -11.91
CA SER A 4 23.27 -17.68 -11.42
C SER A 4 22.19 -16.63 -11.19
N ASN A 5 21.28 -16.50 -12.16
CA ASN A 5 20.06 -15.68 -12.03
C ASN A 5 19.06 -16.41 -11.13
N TYR A 6 19.33 -16.46 -9.82
CA TYR A 6 18.32 -16.84 -8.84
C TYR A 6 17.45 -15.60 -8.55
N ILE A 7 16.24 -15.59 -9.11
CA ILE A 7 15.17 -14.72 -8.62
C ILE A 7 14.78 -15.28 -7.25
N TYR A 8 15.38 -14.75 -6.19
CA TYR A 8 14.95 -15.04 -4.82
C TYR A 8 13.54 -14.48 -4.66
N ARG A 9 12.54 -15.37 -4.69
CA ARG A 9 11.22 -15.08 -4.15
C ARG A 9 11.36 -15.15 -2.64
N GLU A 10 11.64 -14.01 -2.04
CA GLU A 10 11.82 -13.82 -0.60
C GLU A 10 10.50 -14.11 0.15
N ILE A 11 10.18 -15.39 0.31
CA ILE A 11 9.11 -15.85 1.18
C ILE A 11 9.73 -16.04 2.56
N GLY A 12 9.51 -15.09 3.47
CA GLY A 12 9.92 -15.19 4.87
C GLY A 12 11.08 -14.29 5.33
N THR A 13 11.59 -13.39 4.49
CA THR A 13 12.54 -12.37 4.95
C THR A 13 11.80 -11.30 5.76
N ALA A 14 12.28 -10.96 6.96
CA ALA A 14 11.71 -9.87 7.72
C ALA A 14 11.88 -8.56 6.93
N TRP A 15 10.78 -7.82 6.74
CA TRP A 15 10.77 -6.57 5.98
C TRP A 15 11.58 -5.51 6.76
N TYR A 16 12.79 -5.20 6.28
CA TYR A 16 13.63 -4.17 6.87
C TYR A 16 13.58 -2.91 6.00
N GLY A 17 13.09 -1.80 6.56
CA GLY A 17 13.04 -0.49 5.90
C GLY A 17 11.75 0.26 6.16
N ARG A 18 11.75 1.56 5.84
CA ARG A 18 10.53 2.39 5.89
C ARG A 18 9.74 2.19 4.61
N HIS A 19 8.58 1.57 4.73
CA HIS A 19 7.71 1.33 3.58
C HIS A 19 6.67 2.42 3.47
N VAL A 20 6.42 2.87 2.24
CA VAL A 20 5.42 3.91 1.95
C VAL A 20 4.41 3.35 0.97
N VAL A 21 3.14 3.50 1.30
CA VAL A 21 2.01 3.12 0.46
C VAL A 21 1.11 4.33 0.29
N LEU A 22 0.75 4.62 -0.96
CA LEU A 22 -0.20 5.66 -1.32
C LEU A 22 -1.48 4.98 -1.81
N ILE A 23 -2.59 5.27 -1.15
CA ILE A 23 -3.90 4.75 -1.56
C ILE A 23 -4.74 5.93 -2.00
N SER A 24 -5.17 5.94 -3.26
CA SER A 24 -6.18 6.89 -3.72
C SER A 24 -7.55 6.24 -3.67
N CYS A 25 -8.51 7.00 -3.16
CA CYS A 25 -9.89 6.59 -3.03
C CYS A 25 -10.83 7.71 -3.45
N ASN A 26 -12.04 7.32 -3.88
CA ASN A 26 -13.13 8.25 -4.06
C ASN A 26 -13.90 8.42 -2.73
N PRO A 27 -13.89 9.62 -2.12
CA PRO A 27 -14.54 9.85 -0.83
C PRO A 27 -16.07 9.83 -0.91
N LEU A 28 -16.66 10.07 -2.09
CA LEU A 28 -18.11 10.12 -2.28
C LEU A 28 -18.73 8.72 -2.44
N THR A 29 -18.00 7.81 -3.10
CA THR A 29 -18.48 6.45 -3.37
C THR A 29 -17.83 5.39 -2.50
N ASN A 30 -16.87 5.77 -1.64
CA ASN A 30 -16.04 4.86 -0.84
C ASN A 30 -15.30 3.80 -1.70
N GLN A 31 -15.05 4.12 -2.96
CA GLN A 31 -14.41 3.20 -3.90
C GLN A 31 -12.89 3.35 -3.84
N PHE A 32 -12.21 2.22 -3.82
CA PHE A 32 -10.78 2.16 -4.08
C PHE A 32 -10.51 2.51 -5.55
N LEU A 33 -9.53 3.39 -5.81
CA LEU A 33 -9.16 3.82 -7.16
C LEU A 33 -7.82 3.23 -7.58
N GLN A 34 -6.76 3.48 -6.82
CA GLN A 34 -5.40 3.05 -7.15
C GLN A 34 -4.53 2.91 -5.89
N ILE A 35 -3.51 2.06 -6.01
CA ILE A 35 -2.49 1.87 -4.98
C ILE A 35 -1.10 2.00 -5.58
N HIS A 36 -0.26 2.80 -4.94
CA HIS A 36 1.18 2.88 -5.21
C HIS A 36 1.93 2.46 -3.96
N LYS A 37 3.05 1.76 -4.12
CA LYS A 37 3.80 1.22 -2.99
C LYS A 37 5.30 1.22 -3.26
N SER A 38 6.07 1.32 -2.19
CA SER A 38 7.51 1.08 -2.25
C SER A 38 7.80 -0.35 -2.74
N LEU A 39 8.97 -0.53 -3.37
CA LEU A 39 9.46 -1.85 -3.76
C LEU A 39 9.49 -2.77 -2.54
N HIS A 40 9.01 -4.01 -2.72
CA HIS A 40 8.92 -5.00 -1.64
C HIS A 40 8.11 -4.55 -0.40
N ALA A 41 7.18 -3.60 -0.53
CA ALA A 41 6.24 -3.30 0.57
C ALA A 41 5.33 -4.50 0.86
N PRO A 42 5.13 -4.90 2.13
CA PRO A 42 4.12 -5.88 2.49
C PRO A 42 2.74 -5.31 2.20
N THR A 43 1.97 -6.00 1.36
CA THR A 43 0.63 -5.60 0.93
C THR A 43 -0.29 -6.79 0.86
N GLU A 44 -1.53 -6.59 1.30
CA GLU A 44 -2.64 -7.51 1.05
C GLU A 44 -3.40 -7.12 -0.23
N PRO A 45 -4.20 -8.03 -0.83
CA PRO A 45 -5.00 -7.69 -1.99
C PRO A 45 -6.01 -6.57 -1.64
N PRO A 46 -6.05 -5.47 -2.42
CA PRO A 46 -6.97 -4.38 -2.16
C PRO A 46 -8.42 -4.85 -2.34
N GLN A 47 -9.30 -4.32 -1.50
CA GLN A 47 -10.73 -4.56 -1.56
C GLN A 47 -11.41 -3.47 -2.39
N PRO A 48 -12.60 -3.74 -2.97
CA PRO A 48 -13.33 -2.72 -3.72
C PRO A 48 -13.66 -1.49 -2.85
N ASN A 49 -13.83 -1.70 -1.55
CA ASN A 49 -14.10 -0.65 -0.57
C ASN A 49 -12.80 -0.01 -0.09
N CYS A 50 -12.74 1.32 -0.16
CA CYS A 50 -11.60 2.09 0.34
C CYS A 50 -11.38 1.86 1.84
N ALA A 51 -12.46 1.91 2.63
CA ALA A 51 -12.40 1.68 4.07
C ALA A 51 -11.82 0.30 4.44
N GLU A 52 -12.20 -0.76 3.72
CA GLU A 52 -11.67 -2.10 3.97
C GLU A 52 -10.20 -2.22 3.57
N THR A 53 -9.82 -1.64 2.43
CA THR A 53 -8.42 -1.60 1.98
C THR A 53 -7.56 -0.89 3.03
N ILE A 54 -7.96 0.30 3.49
CA ILE A 54 -7.24 1.03 4.54
C ILE A 54 -7.18 0.20 5.83
N SER A 55 -8.27 -0.46 6.22
CA SER A 55 -8.33 -1.28 7.43
C SER A 55 -7.37 -2.46 7.39
N GLN A 56 -7.19 -3.12 6.24
CA GLN A 56 -6.15 -4.14 6.06
C GLN A 56 -4.74 -3.58 6.27
N PHE A 57 -4.43 -2.44 5.64
CA PHE A 57 -3.12 -1.79 5.84
C PHE A 57 -2.85 -1.42 7.29
N LEU A 58 -3.85 -0.92 8.01
CA LEU A 58 -3.75 -0.66 9.44
C LEU A 58 -3.54 -1.95 10.25
N SER A 59 -4.21 -3.05 9.87
CA SER A 59 -4.14 -4.35 10.56
C SER A 59 -2.77 -5.01 10.42
N ILE A 60 -2.10 -4.86 9.27
CA ILE A 60 -0.73 -5.33 9.07
C ILE A 60 0.33 -4.38 9.65
N GLY A 61 -0.09 -3.25 10.24
CA GLY A 61 0.76 -2.35 11.02
C GLY A 61 1.26 -1.09 10.31
N TYR A 62 0.68 -0.71 9.16
CA TYR A 62 0.91 0.65 8.63
C TYR A 62 0.16 1.69 9.47
N LYS A 63 0.65 2.92 9.43
CA LYS A 63 0.05 4.08 10.08
C LYS A 63 -0.20 5.15 9.03
N ILE A 64 -1.30 5.89 9.18
CA ILE A 64 -1.58 7.03 8.31
C ILE A 64 -0.62 8.15 8.69
N ALA A 65 0.26 8.52 7.76
CA ALA A 65 1.18 9.65 7.91
C ALA A 65 0.55 10.96 7.48
N ALA A 66 -0.23 10.94 6.40
CA ALA A 66 -0.90 12.11 5.85
C ALA A 66 -2.14 11.72 5.05
N ILE A 67 -3.06 12.66 4.91
CA ILE A 67 -4.26 12.56 4.07
C ILE A 67 -4.31 13.83 3.24
N ALA A 68 -4.37 13.70 1.92
CA ALA A 68 -4.39 14.82 0.99
C ALA A 68 -5.56 14.70 0.01
N PRO A 69 -6.45 15.70 -0.07
CA PRO A 69 -7.43 15.76 -1.16
C PRO A 69 -6.70 16.12 -2.46
N LEU A 70 -6.83 15.26 -3.49
CA LEU A 70 -6.28 15.53 -4.83
C LEU A 70 -7.32 16.20 -5.73
N SER A 71 -8.60 15.86 -5.55
CA SER A 71 -9.73 16.49 -6.24
C SER A 71 -11.03 16.31 -5.44
N HIS A 72 -12.15 16.84 -5.93
CA HIS A 72 -13.47 16.63 -5.29
C HIS A 72 -13.86 15.14 -5.18
N ASN A 73 -13.31 14.29 -6.05
CA ASN A 73 -13.65 12.87 -6.12
C ASN A 73 -12.44 11.96 -5.83
N GLU A 74 -11.31 12.51 -5.38
CA GLU A 74 -10.13 11.72 -5.07
C GLU A 74 -9.41 12.26 -3.83
N VAL A 75 -9.25 11.38 -2.85
CA VAL A 75 -8.45 11.58 -1.65
C VAL A 75 -7.34 10.55 -1.64
N GLN A 76 -6.13 11.01 -1.34
CA GLN A 76 -4.95 10.17 -1.21
C GLN A 76 -4.56 10.02 0.26
N TYR A 77 -4.38 8.78 0.68
CA TYR A 77 -3.89 8.38 1.99
C TYR A 77 -2.44 7.95 1.87
N VAL A 78 -1.57 8.56 2.67
CA VAL A 78 -0.15 8.21 2.78
C VAL A 78 0.01 7.33 4.01
N LEU A 79 0.39 6.08 3.81
CA LEU A 79 0.60 5.08 4.84
C LEU A 79 2.08 4.74 4.97
N VAL A 80 2.57 4.66 6.20
CA VAL A 80 3.97 4.33 6.51
C VAL A 80 4.05 3.23 7.55
N LYS A 81 5.02 2.33 7.39
CA LYS A 81 5.37 1.28 8.37
C LYS A 81 6.80 1.47 8.85
#